data_AF-A0A7J9GKK0-F1
#
_entry.id   AF-A0A7J9GKK0-F1
#
_cell.length_a   1.000
_cell.length_b   1.000
_cell.length_c   1.000
_cell.angle_alpha   90.00
_cell.angle_beta   90.00
_cell.angle_gamma   90.00
#
_symmetry.space_group_name_H-M   'P 1'
#
loop_
_entity.id
_entity.type
_entity.pdbx_description
1 polymer ?
#
loop_
_entity_poly.entity_id
_entity_poly.type
_entity_poly.pdbx_seq_one_letter_code
_entity_poly.pdbx_strand_id
1 'polypeptide(L)'
;LADVRYELHTTRTPEFLRLGNNSALIPTTASTSEVIVGILDTEVWPELKSFDDSELGPVPSGWKGKCEMGQNFSSSSCNKKLIGARYYLQGYEAALGPIDETMESKSPRDNDGHGTHTATTAAGSVVPNANLLGYAFGTARGMASHA
;
A
#
# COMPACT_ATOMS: atom_id res chain seq x y z
N LEU A 1 17.87 30.81 -17.61
CA LEU A 1 17.79 30.27 -16.24
C LEU A 1 18.31 28.84 -16.32
N ALA A 2 19.30 28.47 -15.51
CA ALA A 2 19.81 27.10 -15.50
C ALA A 2 18.76 26.19 -14.84
N ASP A 3 18.49 25.03 -15.43
CA ASP A 3 17.60 24.03 -14.83
C ASP A 3 18.20 23.52 -13.51
N VAL A 4 17.39 23.59 -12.45
CA VAL A 4 17.73 23.01 -11.14
C VAL A 4 17.20 21.58 -11.11
N ARG A 5 18.11 20.61 -10.99
CA ARG A 5 17.73 19.21 -10.78
C ARG A 5 17.26 19.03 -9.34
N TYR A 6 15.96 18.78 -9.17
CA TYR A 6 15.40 18.34 -7.89
C TYR A 6 15.52 16.82 -7.79
N GLU A 7 15.99 16.31 -6.66
CA GLU A 7 16.01 14.86 -6.42
C GLU A 7 14.61 14.36 -6.03
N LEU A 8 14.21 13.20 -6.53
CA LEU A 8 12.93 12.57 -6.17
C LEU A 8 12.97 12.14 -4.69
N HIS A 9 11.93 12.49 -3.94
CA HIS A 9 11.90 12.43 -2.47
C HIS A 9 10.99 11.34 -1.89
N THR A 10 10.64 10.27 -2.60
CA THR A 10 9.66 9.29 -2.07
C THR A 10 10.16 8.56 -0.80
N THR A 11 11.47 8.48 -0.56
CA THR A 11 12.08 8.02 0.70
C THR A 11 12.25 9.12 1.76
N ARG A 12 11.74 10.32 1.49
CA ARG A 12 11.97 11.52 2.31
C ARG A 12 10.70 12.32 2.60
N THR A 13 9.57 12.04 1.95
CA THR A 13 8.31 12.77 2.14
C THR A 13 7.90 12.84 3.61
N PRO A 14 7.91 11.74 4.39
CA PRO A 14 7.60 11.83 5.82
C PRO A 14 8.56 12.75 6.58
N GLU A 15 9.86 12.71 6.28
CA GLU A 15 10.88 13.54 6.91
C GLU A 15 10.74 15.01 6.50
N PHE A 16 10.44 15.28 5.22
CA PHE A 16 10.17 16.61 4.67
C PHE A 16 8.98 17.26 5.37
N LEU A 17 7.92 16.48 5.61
CA LEU A 17 6.74 16.90 6.38
C LEU A 17 6.98 16.90 7.90
N ARG A 18 8.21 16.63 8.36
CA ARG A 18 8.62 16.58 9.78
C ARG A 18 7.88 15.52 10.60
N LEU A 19 7.48 14.43 9.95
CA LEU A 19 6.88 13.23 10.54
C LEU A 19 7.92 12.15 10.89
N GLY A 20 9.20 12.38 10.59
CA GLY A 20 10.32 11.47 10.89
C GLY A 20 10.46 11.09 12.36
N ASN A 21 10.40 12.09 13.25
CA ASN A 21 10.77 11.97 14.67
C ASN A 21 9.80 12.71 15.60
N ASN A 22 8.60 13.06 15.12
CA ASN A 22 7.65 13.84 15.90
C ASN A 22 6.62 12.92 16.56
N SER A 23 6.93 12.45 17.76
CA SER A 23 6.05 11.61 18.58
C SER A 23 4.70 12.25 18.92
N ALA A 24 4.56 13.57 18.73
CA ALA A 24 3.28 14.27 18.88
C ALA A 24 2.37 14.16 17.64
N LEU A 25 2.91 13.87 16.45
CA LEU A 25 2.15 13.72 15.20
C LEU A 25 1.99 12.27 14.76
N ILE A 26 3.00 11.43 15.02
CA ILE A 26 2.90 9.98 14.85
C ILE A 26 3.12 9.36 16.23
N PRO A 27 2.05 9.08 16.98
CA PRO A 27 2.16 8.36 18.23
C PRO A 27 2.84 7.02 17.94
N THR A 28 3.99 6.77 18.54
CA THR A 28 4.68 5.46 18.48
C THR A 28 3.98 4.41 19.36
N THR A 29 2.79 4.73 19.88
CA THR A 29 2.01 3.89 20.77
C THR A 29 1.11 2.98 19.94
N ALA A 30 0.82 1.80 20.50
CA ALA A 30 -0.05 0.76 19.93
C ALA A 30 -1.49 1.22 19.55
N SER A 31 -1.82 2.50 19.70
CA SER A 31 -3.14 3.05 19.33
C SER A 31 -3.28 3.36 17.84
N THR A 32 -2.19 3.59 17.09
CA THR A 32 -2.28 3.83 15.64
C THR A 32 -2.57 2.57 14.83
N SER A 33 -2.35 1.38 15.40
CA SER A 33 -2.66 0.10 14.74
C SER A 33 -4.15 -0.27 14.78
N GLU A 34 -5.02 0.62 15.27
CA GLU A 34 -6.47 0.43 15.25
C GLU A 34 -7.15 1.14 14.07
N VAL A 35 -6.43 2.01 13.35
CA VAL A 35 -6.96 2.71 12.17
C VAL A 35 -6.74 1.85 10.94
N ILE A 36 -7.80 1.66 10.14
CA ILE A 36 -7.76 0.92 8.89
C ILE A 36 -7.92 1.91 7.74
N VAL A 37 -6.96 1.94 6.82
CA VAL A 37 -7.00 2.81 5.64
C VAL A 37 -7.55 2.01 4.45
N GLY A 38 -8.72 2.43 3.95
CA GLY A 38 -9.29 1.89 2.71
C GLY A 38 -8.75 2.61 1.49
N ILE A 39 -8.25 1.86 0.51
CA ILE A 39 -7.74 2.39 -0.77
C ILE A 39 -8.65 1.86 -1.89
N LEU A 40 -9.31 2.77 -2.61
CA LEU A 40 -10.06 2.46 -3.83
C LEU A 40 -9.17 2.86 -4.99
N ASP A 41 -8.58 1.88 -5.64
CA ASP A 41 -7.59 2.06 -6.71
C ASP A 41 -7.70 0.87 -7.67
N THR A 42 -6.72 0.66 -8.54
CA THR A 42 -6.65 -0.48 -9.45
C THR A 42 -6.65 -1.76 -8.61
N GLU A 43 -5.59 -2.08 -7.87
CA GLU A 43 -5.50 -3.31 -7.06
C GLU A 43 -4.31 -3.25 -6.07
N VAL A 44 -3.71 -4.38 -5.64
CA VAL A 44 -2.49 -4.43 -4.80
C VAL A 44 -1.54 -5.61 -5.13
N TRP A 45 -0.22 -5.40 -4.98
CA TRP A 45 0.82 -6.44 -5.04
C TRP A 45 1.31 -6.85 -3.63
N PRO A 46 0.69 -7.87 -3.00
CA PRO A 46 0.90 -8.20 -1.58
C PRO A 46 2.31 -8.67 -1.21
N GLU A 47 3.10 -9.20 -2.15
CA GLU A 47 4.43 -9.77 -1.84
C GLU A 47 5.53 -8.69 -1.69
N LEU A 48 5.21 -7.41 -1.85
CA LEU A 48 6.18 -6.35 -1.59
C LEU A 48 6.51 -6.22 -0.10
N LYS A 49 7.76 -5.88 0.20
CA LYS A 49 8.22 -5.60 1.58
C LYS A 49 7.44 -4.48 2.27
N SER A 50 6.84 -3.57 1.50
CA SER A 50 5.96 -2.52 2.02
C SER A 50 4.65 -3.07 2.61
N PHE A 51 4.34 -4.35 2.41
CA PHE A 51 3.23 -5.05 3.06
C PHE A 51 3.69 -6.06 4.12
N ASP A 52 4.96 -6.01 4.53
CA ASP A 52 5.45 -6.81 5.66
C ASP A 52 4.70 -6.45 6.95
N ASP A 53 4.36 -7.47 7.73
CA ASP A 53 3.52 -7.35 8.91
C ASP A 53 4.22 -7.81 10.21
N SER A 54 5.55 -7.95 10.17
CA SER A 54 6.35 -8.49 11.29
C SER A 54 6.23 -7.64 12.56
N GLU A 55 6.19 -6.32 12.39
CA GLU A 55 6.11 -5.33 13.48
C GLU A 55 4.66 -4.97 13.86
N LEU A 56 3.66 -5.66 13.32
CA LEU A 56 2.25 -5.39 13.59
C LEU A 56 1.61 -6.34 14.60
N GLY A 57 0.72 -5.79 15.42
CA GLY A 57 -0.19 -6.54 16.28
C GLY A 57 -1.26 -7.31 15.48
N PRO A 58 -2.15 -8.05 16.17
CA PRO A 58 -3.26 -8.75 15.50
C PRO A 58 -4.20 -7.77 14.80
N VAL A 59 -4.86 -8.23 13.73
CA VAL A 59 -5.91 -7.46 13.03
C VAL A 59 -6.98 -7.00 14.05
N PRO A 60 -7.43 -5.73 14.00
CA PRO A 60 -8.43 -5.23 14.92
C PRO A 60 -9.69 -6.11 14.96
N SER A 61 -10.15 -6.46 16.16
CA SER A 61 -11.28 -7.41 16.35
C SER A 61 -12.60 -6.93 15.75
N GLY A 62 -12.75 -5.62 15.53
CA GLY A 62 -13.89 -5.01 14.85
C GLY A 62 -13.86 -5.13 13.32
N TRP A 63 -12.73 -5.54 12.72
CA TRP A 63 -12.61 -5.70 11.27
C TRP A 63 -13.47 -6.87 10.78
N LYS A 64 -14.32 -6.60 9.79
CA LYS A 64 -15.23 -7.57 9.16
C LYS A 64 -15.03 -7.66 7.66
N GLY A 65 -13.92 -7.11 7.15
CA GLY A 65 -13.58 -7.19 5.75
C GLY A 65 -13.20 -8.61 5.33
N LYS A 66 -12.93 -8.79 4.05
CA LYS A 66 -12.61 -10.08 3.45
C LYS A 66 -11.37 -9.96 2.59
N CYS A 67 -10.57 -11.02 2.58
CA CYS A 67 -9.57 -11.25 1.56
C CYS A 67 -10.21 -12.08 0.45
N GLU A 68 -10.64 -11.44 -0.64
CA GLU A 68 -11.22 -12.15 -1.77
C GLU A 68 -10.14 -12.86 -2.58
N MET A 69 -10.43 -14.11 -2.94
CA MET A 69 -9.58 -14.89 -3.82
C MET A 69 -9.91 -14.57 -5.27
N GLY A 70 -8.92 -14.76 -6.14
CA GLY A 70 -9.06 -14.67 -7.58
C GLY A 70 -7.80 -15.16 -8.28
N GLN A 71 -7.67 -14.84 -9.56
CA GLN A 71 -6.47 -15.17 -10.33
C GLN A 71 -5.21 -14.62 -9.65
N ASN A 72 -4.25 -15.51 -9.39
CA ASN A 72 -2.99 -15.20 -8.71
C ASN A 72 -3.14 -14.49 -7.36
N PHE A 73 -4.27 -14.63 -6.68
CA PHE A 73 -4.51 -13.99 -5.38
C PHE A 73 -5.28 -14.96 -4.47
N SER A 74 -4.68 -15.38 -3.37
CA SER A 74 -5.25 -16.38 -2.47
C SER A 74 -5.61 -15.75 -1.13
N SER A 75 -6.26 -16.52 -0.24
CA SER A 75 -6.52 -16.05 1.12
C SER A 75 -5.24 -15.72 1.91
N SER A 76 -4.10 -16.34 1.56
CA SER A 76 -2.80 -16.08 2.19
C SER A 76 -2.11 -14.83 1.63
N SER A 77 -2.68 -14.18 0.62
CA SER A 77 -2.20 -12.88 0.13
C SER A 77 -2.48 -11.74 1.11
N CYS A 78 -3.47 -11.91 2.00
CA CYS A 78 -3.69 -10.98 3.10
C CYS A 78 -2.95 -11.45 4.37
N ASN A 79 -2.53 -10.48 5.17
CA ASN A 79 -1.79 -10.69 6.42
C ASN A 79 -2.24 -9.63 7.45
N LYS A 80 -1.45 -9.34 8.50
CA LYS A 80 -1.82 -8.31 9.49
C LYS A 80 -1.63 -6.87 8.96
N LYS A 81 -1.01 -6.69 7.79
CA LYS A 81 -0.80 -5.40 7.12
C LYS A 81 -1.85 -5.15 6.05
N LEU A 82 -1.91 -6.00 5.02
CA LEU A 82 -3.01 -6.03 4.06
C LEU A 82 -4.12 -6.93 4.63
N ILE A 83 -5.00 -6.35 5.44
CA ILE A 83 -6.00 -7.11 6.21
C ILE A 83 -7.27 -7.47 5.40
N GLY A 84 -7.42 -6.92 4.20
CA GLY A 84 -8.49 -7.29 3.27
C GLY A 84 -8.24 -6.73 1.89
N ALA A 85 -8.82 -7.40 0.90
CA ALA A 85 -8.65 -7.11 -0.50
C ALA A 85 -9.91 -7.52 -1.24
N ARG A 86 -10.48 -6.61 -2.03
CA ARG A 86 -11.76 -6.76 -2.73
C ARG A 86 -11.59 -6.17 -4.13
N TYR A 87 -12.34 -6.70 -5.09
CA TYR A 87 -12.38 -6.17 -6.45
C TYR A 87 -13.83 -6.09 -6.93
N TYR A 88 -14.14 -5.10 -7.76
CA TYR A 88 -15.51 -4.73 -8.11
C TYR A 88 -15.66 -4.50 -9.62
N LEU A 89 -15.94 -5.56 -10.35
CA LEU A 89 -16.04 -5.52 -11.83
C LEU A 89 -17.46 -5.30 -12.37
N GLN A 90 -18.51 -5.53 -11.58
CA GLN A 90 -19.90 -5.55 -12.09
C GLN A 90 -20.33 -4.25 -12.78
N GLY A 91 -19.93 -3.09 -12.22
CA GLY A 91 -20.24 -1.79 -12.80
C GLY A 91 -19.52 -1.54 -14.13
N TYR A 92 -18.24 -1.93 -14.18
CA TYR A 92 -17.44 -1.87 -15.41
C TYR A 92 -18.05 -2.77 -16.49
N GLU A 93 -18.31 -4.04 -16.17
CA GLU A 93 -18.80 -5.00 -17.15
C GLU A 93 -20.19 -4.67 -17.68
N ALA A 94 -21.05 -4.06 -16.85
CA ALA A 94 -22.35 -3.56 -17.28
C ALA A 94 -22.25 -2.39 -18.27
N ALA A 95 -21.21 -1.55 -18.15
CA ALA A 95 -21.03 -0.36 -18.96
C ALA A 95 -20.20 -0.60 -20.23
N LEU A 96 -19.17 -1.44 -20.14
CA LEU A 96 -18.13 -1.58 -21.17
C LEU A 96 -17.98 -3.01 -21.70
N GLY A 97 -18.73 -3.97 -21.15
CA GLY A 97 -18.59 -5.39 -21.49
C GLY A 97 -17.51 -6.09 -20.66
N PRO A 98 -17.30 -7.40 -20.89
CA PRO A 98 -16.38 -8.21 -20.09
C PRO A 98 -14.97 -7.62 -20.09
N ILE A 99 -14.27 -7.72 -18.95
CA ILE A 99 -12.86 -7.32 -18.89
C ILE A 99 -12.00 -8.20 -19.81
N ASP A 100 -10.93 -7.62 -20.34
CA ASP A 100 -9.90 -8.39 -21.04
C ASP A 100 -8.95 -9.03 -20.04
N GLU A 101 -9.17 -10.32 -19.74
CA GLU A 101 -8.38 -11.08 -18.76
C GLU A 101 -6.92 -11.34 -19.22
N THR A 102 -6.52 -10.88 -20.42
CA THR A 102 -5.12 -10.86 -20.87
C THR A 102 -4.37 -9.61 -20.41
N MET A 103 -5.09 -8.55 -20.08
CA MET A 103 -4.58 -7.26 -19.61
C MET A 103 -4.83 -7.07 -18.12
N GLU A 104 -5.99 -7.51 -17.63
CA GLU A 104 -6.43 -7.38 -16.24
C GLU A 104 -6.73 -8.73 -15.61
N SER A 105 -6.92 -8.77 -14.30
CA SER A 105 -7.29 -9.99 -13.58
C SER A 105 -8.60 -9.82 -12.83
N LYS A 106 -9.45 -10.85 -12.83
CA LYS A 106 -10.61 -10.92 -11.91
C LYS A 106 -10.14 -11.26 -10.50
N SER A 107 -9.34 -10.38 -9.90
CA SER A 107 -8.79 -10.53 -8.57
C SER A 107 -8.30 -9.18 -8.02
N PRO A 108 -8.01 -9.08 -6.71
CA PRO A 108 -7.37 -7.90 -6.14
C PRO A 108 -5.87 -7.75 -6.51
N ARG A 109 -5.37 -8.44 -7.54
CA ARG A 109 -3.95 -8.45 -7.93
C ARG A 109 -3.65 -7.29 -8.87
N ASP A 110 -2.68 -6.48 -8.50
CA ASP A 110 -2.21 -5.37 -9.34
C ASP A 110 -1.37 -5.83 -10.52
N ASN A 111 -1.75 -5.39 -11.72
CA ASN A 111 -1.00 -5.58 -12.96
C ASN A 111 -0.50 -4.25 -13.56
N ASP A 112 -0.92 -3.10 -13.01
CA ASP A 112 -0.56 -1.76 -13.46
C ASP A 112 0.53 -1.14 -12.57
N GLY A 113 0.33 -1.18 -11.25
CA GLY A 113 1.23 -0.65 -10.24
C GLY A 113 0.72 0.60 -9.52
N HIS A 114 -0.27 1.31 -10.07
CA HIS A 114 -0.82 2.52 -9.45
C HIS A 114 -1.40 2.23 -8.06
N GLY A 115 -2.25 1.21 -7.92
CA GLY A 115 -2.84 0.84 -6.63
C GLY A 115 -1.81 0.44 -5.58
N THR A 116 -0.80 -0.34 -5.98
CA THR A 116 0.32 -0.70 -5.10
C THR A 116 1.13 0.54 -4.68
N HIS A 117 1.43 1.44 -5.60
CA HIS A 117 2.18 2.66 -5.29
C HIS A 117 1.39 3.58 -4.36
N THR A 118 0.09 3.77 -4.61
CA THR A 118 -0.81 4.58 -3.78
C THR A 118 -0.93 3.98 -2.37
N ALA A 119 -1.22 2.69 -2.26
CA ALA A 119 -1.38 2.00 -0.98
C ALA A 119 -0.09 2.06 -0.13
N THR A 120 1.07 1.82 -0.75
CA THR A 120 2.35 1.86 -0.03
C THR A 120 2.79 3.28 0.35
N THR A 121 2.37 4.30 -0.42
CA THR A 121 2.56 5.71 -0.04
C THR A 121 1.70 6.11 1.16
N ALA A 122 0.45 5.64 1.21
CA ALA A 122 -0.45 5.95 2.32
C ALA A 122 -0.02 5.23 3.60
N ALA A 123 0.18 3.91 3.52
CA ALA A 123 0.31 3.06 4.70
C ALA A 123 1.42 2.00 4.57
N GLY A 124 2.36 2.07 3.64
CA GLY A 124 3.42 1.06 3.54
C GLY A 124 4.25 0.88 4.82
N SER A 125 4.63 -0.37 5.11
CA SER A 125 5.60 -0.72 6.15
C SER A 125 6.98 -0.14 5.83
N VAL A 126 7.86 -0.10 6.83
CA VAL A 126 9.20 0.48 6.70
C VAL A 126 10.11 -0.43 5.88
N VAL A 127 10.64 0.08 4.77
CA VAL A 127 11.54 -0.64 3.86
C VAL A 127 12.88 0.10 3.74
N PRO A 128 13.95 -0.38 4.40
CA PRO A 128 15.27 0.23 4.29
C PRO A 128 15.92 -0.04 2.93
N ASN A 129 16.83 0.85 2.53
CA ASN A 129 17.62 0.76 1.29
C ASN A 129 16.78 0.72 -0.01
N ALA A 130 15.56 1.27 0.03
CA ALA A 130 14.71 1.42 -1.13
C ALA A 130 15.31 2.46 -2.10
N ASN A 131 15.30 2.14 -3.39
CA ASN A 131 15.78 3.02 -4.46
C ASN A 131 15.23 2.54 -5.82
N LEU A 132 15.21 3.45 -6.80
CA LEU A 132 14.94 3.13 -8.20
C LEU A 132 16.23 3.29 -8.99
N LEU A 133 16.93 2.20 -9.31
CA LEU A 133 18.20 2.24 -10.06
C LEU A 133 19.23 3.20 -9.44
N GLY A 134 19.28 3.28 -8.11
CA GLY A 134 20.14 4.20 -7.35
C GLY A 134 19.54 5.57 -7.04
N TYR A 135 18.43 5.96 -7.68
CA TYR A 135 17.73 7.20 -7.37
C TYR A 135 16.87 7.10 -6.12
N ALA A 136 16.72 8.23 -5.42
CA ALA A 136 15.93 8.36 -4.21
C ALA A 136 16.30 7.35 -3.11
N PHE A 137 17.58 7.00 -3.00
CA PHE A 137 18.05 6.01 -2.04
C PHE A 137 17.73 6.42 -0.59
N GLY A 138 17.07 5.53 0.16
CA GLY A 138 16.74 5.77 1.55
C GLY A 138 15.81 4.72 2.15
N THR A 139 15.02 5.12 3.15
CA THR A 139 14.01 4.27 3.78
C THR A 139 12.64 4.67 3.27
N ALA A 140 11.98 3.79 2.53
CA ALA A 140 10.59 4.00 2.12
C ALA A 140 9.65 3.62 3.27
N ARG A 141 8.58 4.38 3.47
CA ARG A 141 7.48 4.04 4.37
C ARG A 141 6.25 4.85 4.01
N GLY A 142 5.08 4.33 4.36
CA GLY A 142 3.84 5.08 4.27
C GLY A 142 3.80 6.23 5.28
N MET A 143 2.88 7.16 5.02
CA MET A 143 2.55 8.25 5.94
C MET A 143 2.09 7.73 7.31
N ALA A 144 1.35 6.61 7.31
CA ALA A 144 0.92 5.88 8.50
C ALA A 144 1.40 4.43 8.46
N SER A 145 2.69 4.20 8.77
CA SER A 145 3.33 2.89 8.57
C SER A 145 2.77 1.74 9.43
N HIS A 146 2.01 2.04 10.49
CA HIS A 146 1.37 1.04 11.37
C HIS A 146 -0.16 0.94 11.19
N ALA A 147 -0.73 1.68 10.24
CA ALA A 147 -2.14 1.52 9.84
C ALA A 147 -2.33 0.33 8.89
#